data_AF-A0A255T5K2-F1
#
_entry.id   AF-A0A255T5K2-F1
#
_cell.length_a   1.000
_cell.length_b   1.000
_cell.length_c   1.000
_cell.angle_alpha   90.00
_cell.angle_beta   90.00
_cell.angle_gamma   90.00
#
_symmetry.space_group_name_H-M   'P 1'
#
loop_
_entity.id
_entity.type
_entity.pdbx_description
1 polymer ?
#
loop_
_entity_poly.entity_id
_entity_poly.type
_entity_poly.pdbx_seq_one_letter_code
_entity_poly.pdbx_strand_id
1 'polypeptide(L)'
;MGVAISCIGLSYDDFCRLTREEFQHIYDAYQERQESEYRIEWERMRMLAAIVIQSHCKKKITPQKLLPFPWESKKKADHPMPTAEEDKARLESLLKRINK
;
A
#
# COMPACT_ATOMS: atom_id res chain seq x y z
N MET A 1 -0.83 -15.41 -5.33
CA MET A 1 0.42 -15.99 -5.84
C MET A 1 1.17 -15.03 -6.78
N GLY A 2 0.53 -14.47 -7.81
CA GLY A 2 1.20 -13.52 -8.74
C GLY A 2 1.99 -12.42 -8.04
N VAL A 3 1.33 -11.61 -7.19
CA VAL A 3 1.99 -10.52 -6.44
C VAL A 3 3.14 -11.00 -5.55
N ALA A 4 2.99 -12.16 -4.91
CA ALA A 4 4.01 -12.72 -4.03
C ALA A 4 5.33 -13.01 -4.77
N ILE A 5 5.23 -13.63 -5.95
CA ILE A 5 6.40 -14.05 -6.71
C ILE A 5 6.92 -12.90 -7.58
N SER A 6 6.04 -12.16 -8.26
CA SER A 6 6.45 -11.15 -9.25
C SER A 6 6.79 -9.79 -8.65
N CYS A 7 6.08 -9.36 -7.61
CA CYS A 7 6.21 -8.00 -7.08
C CYS A 7 7.00 -7.98 -5.77
N ILE A 8 6.68 -8.90 -4.85
CA ILE A 8 7.40 -9.02 -3.57
C ILE A 8 8.75 -9.73 -3.77
N GLY A 9 8.84 -10.64 -4.75
CA GLY A 9 10.06 -11.37 -5.06
C GLY A 9 10.28 -12.61 -4.20
N LEU A 10 9.22 -13.19 -3.63
CA LEU A 10 9.32 -14.46 -2.89
C LEU A 10 9.61 -15.61 -3.85
N SER A 11 10.49 -16.53 -3.43
CA SER A 11 10.62 -17.83 -4.10
C SER A 11 9.30 -18.60 -4.02
N TYR A 12 9.05 -19.44 -5.02
CA TYR A 12 7.88 -20.31 -5.02
C TYR A 12 7.85 -21.23 -3.79
N ASP A 13 9.01 -21.80 -3.42
CA ASP A 13 9.12 -22.69 -2.25
C ASP A 13 8.83 -21.94 -0.94
N ASP A 14 9.37 -20.73 -0.78
CA ASP A 14 9.08 -19.90 0.40
C ASP A 14 7.59 -19.54 0.48
N PHE A 15 6.99 -19.14 -0.64
CA PHE A 15 5.56 -18.83 -0.67
C PHE A 15 4.69 -20.03 -0.27
N CYS A 16 5.00 -21.23 -0.75
CA CYS A 16 4.25 -22.44 -0.42
C CYS A 16 4.41 -22.89 1.04
N ARG A 17 5.50 -22.47 1.71
CA ARG A 17 5.76 -22.76 3.13
C ARG A 17 5.12 -21.76 4.08
N LEU A 18 4.84 -20.54 3.61
CA LEU A 18 4.22 -19.51 4.43
C LEU A 18 2.78 -19.87 4.79
N THR A 19 2.43 -19.63 6.04
CA THR A 19 1.03 -19.57 6.43
C THR A 19 0.36 -18.33 5.86
N ARG A 20 -0.97 -18.37 5.76
CA ARG A 20 -1.74 -17.22 5.26
C ARG A 20 -1.48 -15.96 6.09
N GLU A 21 -1.37 -16.08 7.41
CA GLU A 21 -1.16 -14.97 8.33
C GLU A 21 0.22 -14.35 8.12
N GLU A 22 1.27 -15.17 8.00
CA GLU A 22 2.62 -14.70 7.69
C GLU A 22 2.67 -14.01 6.33
N PHE A 23 2.01 -14.57 5.31
CA PHE A 23 1.91 -13.91 4.01
C PHE A 23 1.16 -12.58 4.08
N GLN A 24 0.11 -12.49 4.90
CA GLN A 24 -0.63 -11.24 5.09
C GLN A 24 0.26 -10.16 5.71
N HIS A 25 1.03 -10.49 6.74
CA HIS A 25 1.98 -9.55 7.35
C HIS A 25 3.05 -9.07 6.36
N ILE A 26 3.60 -9.98 5.54
CA ILE A 26 4.56 -9.62 4.49
C ILE A 26 3.91 -8.69 3.46
N TYR A 27 2.69 -9.02 3.04
CA TYR A 27 1.94 -8.23 2.07
C TYR A 27 1.62 -6.83 2.60
N ASP A 28 1.19 -6.70 3.84
CA ASP A 28 0.88 -5.42 4.48
C ASP A 28 2.12 -4.53 4.57
N ALA A 29 3.25 -5.09 5.02
CA ALA A 29 4.52 -4.38 5.06
C ALA A 29 5.00 -3.95 3.65
N TYR A 30 4.80 -4.81 2.64
CA TYR A 30 5.09 -4.46 1.25
C TYR A 30 4.18 -3.31 0.76
N GLN A 31 2.88 -3.37 1.02
CA GLN A 31 1.94 -2.31 0.62
C GLN A 31 2.27 -0.98 1.31
N GLU A 32 2.55 -1.00 2.60
CA GLU A 32 2.95 0.20 3.36
C GLU A 32 4.23 0.80 2.78
N ARG A 33 5.21 -0.03 2.43
CA ARG A 33 6.45 0.42 1.77
C ARG A 33 6.15 1.08 0.43
N GLN A 34 5.38 0.44 -0.45
CA GLN A 34 5.05 0.98 -1.77
C GLN A 34 4.29 2.31 -1.65
N GLU A 35 3.33 2.39 -0.73
CA GLU A 35 2.58 3.61 -0.48
C GLU A 35 3.48 4.73 0.07
N SER A 36 4.38 4.40 0.99
CA SER A 36 5.36 5.34 1.54
C SER A 36 6.30 5.88 0.46
N GLU A 37 6.88 5.00 -0.36
CA GLU A 37 7.76 5.39 -1.47
C GLU A 37 7.03 6.30 -2.47
N TYR A 38 5.82 5.93 -2.88
CA TYR A 38 4.98 6.76 -3.75
C TYR A 38 4.73 8.14 -3.15
N ARG A 39 4.34 8.23 -1.87
CA ARG A 39 4.08 9.50 -1.20
C ARG A 39 5.35 10.35 -1.10
N ILE A 40 6.50 9.75 -0.78
CA ILE A 40 7.80 10.44 -0.71
C ILE A 40 8.17 11.05 -2.06
N GLU A 41 7.97 10.33 -3.16
CA GLU A 41 8.26 10.84 -4.50
C GLU A 41 7.45 12.10 -4.82
N TRP A 42 6.15 12.07 -4.53
CA TRP A 42 5.26 13.21 -4.70
C TRP A 42 5.62 14.39 -3.78
N GLU A 43 5.99 14.12 -2.53
CA GLU A 43 6.44 15.14 -1.61
C GLU A 43 7.74 15.79 -2.05
N ARG A 44 8.72 15.00 -2.52
CA ARG A 44 9.98 15.52 -3.06
C ARG A 44 9.73 16.41 -4.26
N MET A 45 8.85 16.01 -5.17
CA MET A 45 8.50 16.82 -6.34
C MET A 45 7.77 18.11 -5.93
N ARG A 46 6.84 18.04 -4.98
CA ARG A 46 6.14 19.20 -4.44
C ARG A 46 7.08 20.19 -3.77
N MET A 47 8.06 19.71 -3.01
CA MET A 47 9.11 20.54 -2.41
C MET A 47 9.93 21.25 -3.49
N LEU A 48 10.38 20.53 -4.51
CA LEU A 48 11.14 21.11 -5.62
C LEU A 48 10.33 22.18 -6.34
N ALA A 49 9.07 21.90 -6.67
CA ALA A 49 8.17 22.85 -7.32
C ALA A 49 7.98 24.12 -6.48
N ALA A 50 7.84 24.00 -5.16
CA ALA A 50 7.73 25.14 -4.26
C ALA A 50 8.98 26.01 -4.25
N ILE A 51 10.18 25.40 -4.23
CA ILE A 51 11.46 26.13 -4.28
C ILE A 51 11.58 26.90 -5.60
N VAL A 52 11.27 26.26 -6.73
CA VAL A 52 11.39 26.86 -8.07
C VAL A 52 10.41 28.02 -8.26
N ILE A 53 9.17 27.88 -7.82
CA ILE A 53 8.11 28.88 -8.03
C ILE A 53 8.22 30.05 -7.03
N GLN A 54 8.91 29.87 -5.89
CA GLN A 54 8.97 30.87 -4.83
C GLN A 54 9.56 32.21 -5.28
N SER A 55 10.53 32.22 -6.21
CA SER A 55 11.13 33.46 -6.75
C SER A 55 10.14 34.32 -7.55
N HIS A 56 9.10 33.69 -8.12
CA HIS A 56 8.07 34.35 -8.92
C HIS A 56 6.83 34.72 -8.08
N CYS A 57 6.81 34.35 -6.81
CA CYS A 57 5.67 34.57 -5.92
C CYS A 57 5.95 35.69 -4.92
N LYS A 58 5.08 36.71 -4.90
CA LYS A 58 5.18 37.84 -3.95
C LYS A 58 5.02 37.43 -2.49
N LYS A 59 4.32 36.32 -2.21
CA LYS A 59 4.08 35.81 -0.85
C LYS A 59 4.82 34.48 -0.70
N LYS A 60 5.23 34.16 0.54
CA LYS A 60 5.78 32.85 0.87
C LYS A 60 4.70 31.77 0.67
N ILE A 61 5.00 30.78 -0.18
CA ILE A 61 4.11 29.65 -0.43
C ILE A 61 4.67 28.44 0.30
N THR A 62 3.83 27.78 1.09
CA THR A 62 4.19 26.50 1.70
C THR A 62 3.90 25.36 0.71
N PRO A 63 4.72 24.30 0.66
CA PRO A 63 4.52 23.15 -0.22
C PRO A 63 3.10 22.57 -0.16
N GLN A 64 2.53 22.44 1.04
CA GLN A 64 1.17 21.92 1.27
C GLN A 64 0.08 22.83 0.69
N LYS A 65 0.33 24.14 0.66
CA LYS A 65 -0.60 25.12 0.07
C LYS A 65 -0.46 25.19 -1.45
N LEU A 66 0.73 24.87 -1.97
CA LEU A 66 1.00 24.79 -3.41
C LEU A 66 0.23 23.63 -4.04
N LEU A 67 0.31 22.44 -3.44
CA LEU A 67 -0.32 21.23 -3.94
C LEU A 67 -0.79 20.34 -2.77
N PRO A 68 -2.08 20.38 -2.40
CA PRO A 68 -2.62 19.51 -1.36
C PRO A 68 -2.76 18.08 -1.88
N PHE A 69 -2.35 17.09 -1.08
CA PHE A 69 -2.47 15.68 -1.45
C PHE A 69 -3.64 14.98 -0.74
N PRO A 70 -4.25 13.97 -1.36
CA PRO A 70 -5.43 13.29 -0.80
C PRO A 70 -5.13 12.56 0.53
N TRP A 71 -3.91 12.05 0.71
CA TRP A 71 -3.48 11.35 1.93
C TRP A 71 -3.18 12.27 3.12
N GLU A 72 -3.19 13.60 2.93
CA GLU A 72 -3.08 14.56 4.03
C GLU A 72 -4.43 14.79 4.74
N SER A 73 -5.53 14.33 4.13
CA SER A 73 -6.85 14.36 4.74
C SER A 73 -7.00 13.21 5.75
N LYS A 74 -7.40 13.53 7.00
CA LYS A 74 -7.49 12.55 8.12
C LYS A 74 -8.60 11.50 7.98
N LYS A 75 -9.23 11.34 6.82
CA LYS A 75 -10.26 10.31 6.62
C LYS A 75 -9.58 9.02 6.17
N LYS A 76 -9.06 8.24 7.11
CA LYS A 76 -8.75 6.83 6.83
C LYS A 76 -10.07 6.12 6.57
N ALA A 77 -10.20 5.51 5.41
CA ALA A 77 -11.26 4.53 5.18
C ALA A 77 -10.97 3.35 6.10
N ASP A 78 -11.84 3.13 7.07
CA ASP A 78 -11.78 1.97 7.96
C ASP A 78 -12.23 0.78 7.13
N HIS A 79 -11.27 0.03 6.59
CA HIS A 79 -11.54 -1.25 5.96
C HIS A 79 -11.46 -2.30 7.06
N PRO A 80 -12.60 -2.82 7.57
CA PRO A 80 -12.56 -3.87 8.57
C PRO A 80 -11.84 -5.08 7.97
N MET A 81 -10.81 -5.57 8.68
CA MET A 81 -10.19 -6.84 8.33
C MET A 81 -11.22 -7.96 8.55
N PRO A 82 -11.39 -8.90 7.59
CA PRO A 82 -12.23 -10.08 7.77
C PRO A 82 -11.78 -10.87 9.01
N THR A 83 -12.73 -11.45 9.73
CA THR A 83 -12.43 -12.28 10.90
C THR A 83 -11.88 -13.65 10.47
N ALA A 84 -11.09 -14.28 11.34
CA ALA A 84 -10.47 -15.60 11.09
C ALA A 84 -11.48 -16.70 10.71
N GLU A 85 -12.75 -16.56 11.14
CA GLU A 85 -13.85 -17.47 10.81
C GLU A 85 -14.33 -17.32 9.35
N GLU A 86 -14.50 -16.08 8.88
CA GLU A 86 -14.88 -15.76 7.50
C GLU A 86 -13.81 -16.25 6.52
N ASP A 87 -12.56 -16.18 6.95
CA ASP A 87 -11.40 -16.62 6.22
C ASP A 87 -11.28 -18.13 6.05
N LYS A 88 -11.62 -18.90 7.10
CA LYS A 88 -11.71 -20.37 7.03
C LYS A 88 -12.84 -20.80 6.11
N ALA A 89 -14.02 -20.18 6.25
CA ALA A 89 -15.16 -20.46 5.39
C ALA A 89 -14.85 -20.20 3.91
N ARG A 90 -14.12 -19.12 3.61
CA ARG A 90 -13.65 -18.82 2.24
C ARG A 90 -12.70 -19.90 1.73
N LEU A 91 -11.74 -20.35 2.54
CA LEU A 91 -10.80 -21.41 2.15
C LEU A 91 -11.52 -22.73 1.85
N GLU A 92 -12.44 -23.14 2.72
CA GLU A 92 -13.24 -24.36 2.52
C GLU A 92 -14.07 -24.30 1.23
N SER A 93 -14.63 -23.13 0.91
CA SER A 93 -15.38 -22.94 -0.35
C SER A 93 -14.52 -23.13 -1.60
N LEU A 94 -13.23 -22.74 -1.54
CA LEU A 94 -12.28 -22.91 -2.63
C LEU A 94 -11.85 -24.37 -2.77
N LEU A 95 -11.59 -25.06 -1.65
CA LEU A 95 -11.25 -26.49 -1.65
C LEU A 95 -12.39 -27.34 -2.26
N LYS A 96 -13.65 -27.03 -1.92
CA LYS A 96 -14.83 -27.69 -2.50
C LYS A 96 -14.97 -27.46 -4.01
N ARG A 97 -14.50 -26.33 -4.54
CA ARG A 97 -14.51 -26.03 -5.99
C ARG A 97 -13.40 -26.73 -6.76
N ILE A 98 -12.26 -27.00 -6.11
CA ILE A 98 -11.12 -27.70 -6.72
C ILE A 98 -11.34 -29.21 -6.75
N ASN A 99 -12.06 -29.74 -5.76
CA ASN A 99 -12.32 -31.19 -5.63
C ASN A 99 -13.59 -31.67 -6.37
N LYS A 100 -14.12 -30.87 -7.30
CA LYS A 100 -15.28 -31.16 -8.16
C LYS A 100 -14.86 -31.07 -9.61
#